data_AF-A0A965Q7B3-F1
#
_entry.id   AF-A0A965Q7B3-F1
#
_cell.length_a   1.000
_cell.length_b   1.000
_cell.length_c   1.000
_cell.angle_alpha   90.00
_cell.angle_beta   90.00
_cell.angle_gamma   90.00
#
_symmetry.space_group_name_H-M   'P 1'
#
loop_
_entity.id
_entity.type
_entity.pdbx_description
1 polymer ?
#
loop_
_entity_poly.entity_id
_entity_poly.type
_entity_poly.pdbx_seq_one_letter_code
_entity_poly.pdbx_strand_id
1 'polypeptide(L)'
;MAIEEPEFISIEKKDTFEIREYQPKLIAQVLVTGTFDNASSKGFRLLADFIFGNNKTNEGSKKIDMTAPVVTRDASEKIEMTAPVISEENERGWYISFNMPKQYSKDSLPVPNNPEVKIIDVP
;
A
#
# COMPACT_ATOMS: atom_id res chain seq x y z
N MET A 1 7.04 -16.98 9.16
CA MET A 1 6.47 -15.65 9.45
C MET A 1 5.13 -15.57 8.75
N ALA A 2 4.06 -15.21 9.46
CA ALA A 2 2.80 -14.88 8.82
C ALA A 2 2.87 -13.43 8.33
N ILE A 3 2.44 -13.21 7.10
CA ILE A 3 2.23 -11.87 6.53
C ILE A 3 0.88 -11.35 7.03
N GLU A 4 0.80 -10.06 7.36
CA GLU A 4 -0.44 -9.46 7.85
C GLU A 4 -1.52 -9.52 6.76
N GLU A 5 -2.76 -9.79 7.16
CA GLU A 5 -3.95 -9.69 6.32
C GLU A 5 -4.89 -8.62 6.90
N PRO A 6 -5.64 -7.89 6.04
CA PRO A 6 -6.63 -6.92 6.51
C PRO A 6 -7.72 -7.63 7.33
N GLU A 7 -8.23 -6.94 8.35
CA GLU A 7 -9.28 -7.48 9.22
C GLU A 7 -10.58 -7.74 8.43
N PHE A 8 -11.17 -8.92 8.65
CA PHE A 8 -12.39 -9.33 7.98
C PHE A 8 -13.30 -10.17 8.88
N ILE A 9 -14.59 -10.19 8.55
CA ILE A 9 -15.59 -11.10 9.10
C ILE A 9 -15.84 -12.21 8.07
N SER A 10 -15.73 -13.47 8.51
CA SER A 10 -16.07 -14.63 7.67
C SER A 10 -17.58 -14.81 7.69
N ILE A 11 -18.24 -14.45 6.58
CA ILE A 11 -19.71 -14.50 6.45
C ILE A 11 -20.15 -15.93 6.15
N GLU A 12 -19.41 -16.60 5.27
CA GLU A 12 -19.64 -18.00 4.93
C GLU A 12 -18.32 -18.67 4.60
N LYS A 13 -18.13 -19.89 5.11
CA LYS A 13 -16.98 -20.72 4.80
C LYS A 13 -17.44 -22.12 4.42
N LYS A 14 -17.01 -22.56 3.25
CA LYS A 14 -17.16 -23.92 2.72
C LYS A 14 -15.79 -24.47 2.36
N ASP A 15 -15.72 -25.74 2.01
CA ASP A 15 -14.44 -26.38 1.65
C ASP A 15 -13.82 -25.80 0.37
N THR A 16 -14.64 -25.21 -0.51
CA THR A 16 -14.22 -24.68 -1.82
C THR A 16 -14.12 -23.16 -1.89
N PHE A 17 -14.76 -22.43 -0.98
CA PHE A 17 -14.74 -20.97 -0.98
C PHE A 17 -14.99 -20.38 0.41
N GLU A 18 -14.62 -19.12 0.58
CA GLU A 18 -14.92 -18.31 1.74
C GLU A 18 -15.41 -16.94 1.29
N ILE A 19 -16.51 -16.47 1.88
CA ILE A 19 -17.04 -15.12 1.70
C ILE A 19 -16.56 -14.29 2.89
N ARG A 20 -15.78 -13.25 2.60
CA ARG A 20 -15.19 -12.35 3.59
C ARG A 20 -15.74 -10.94 3.40
N GLU A 21 -16.18 -10.34 4.49
CA GLU A 21 -16.49 -8.91 4.57
C GLU A 21 -15.30 -8.19 5.21
N TYR A 22 -14.59 -7.39 4.41
CA TYR A 22 -13.43 -6.63 4.89
C TYR A 22 -13.87 -5.34 5.58
N GLN A 23 -13.18 -4.98 6.65
CA GLN A 23 -13.33 -3.66 7.27
C GLN A 23 -12.70 -2.57 6.39
N PRO A 24 -13.05 -1.28 6.60
CA PRO A 24 -12.42 -0.17 5.91
C PRO A 24 -10.90 -0.23 6.02
N LYS A 25 -10.21 0.01 4.91
CA LYS A 25 -8.76 -0.17 4.81
C LYS A 25 -8.12 0.78 3.83
N LEU A 26 -6.83 1.02 4.02
CA LEU A 26 -5.99 1.74 3.07
C LEU A 26 -5.34 0.77 2.09
N ILE A 27 -5.30 1.15 0.82
CA ILE A 27 -4.54 0.45 -0.20
C ILE A 27 -3.57 1.38 -0.90
N ALA A 28 -2.41 0.85 -1.29
CA ALA A 28 -1.55 1.46 -2.31
C ALA A 28 -1.85 0.80 -3.65
N GLN A 29 -2.21 1.59 -4.66
CA GLN A 29 -2.69 1.11 -5.95
C GLN A 29 -1.94 1.77 -7.11
N VAL A 30 -1.71 1.00 -8.17
CA VAL A 30 -1.17 1.49 -9.46
C VAL A 30 -2.04 0.97 -10.60
N LEU A 31 -2.20 1.76 -11.66
CA LEU A 31 -2.84 1.33 -12.91
C LEU A 31 -1.75 1.04 -13.95
N VAL A 32 -1.76 -0.17 -14.50
CA VAL A 32 -0.76 -0.61 -15.48
C VAL A 32 -1.43 -1.16 -16.73
N THR A 33 -1.00 -0.72 -17.90
CA THR A 33 -1.48 -1.20 -19.20
C THR A 33 -0.82 -2.52 -19.60
N GLY A 34 -1.48 -3.31 -20.45
CA GLY A 34 -0.94 -4.54 -21.03
C GLY A 34 -1.67 -5.80 -20.57
N THR A 35 -1.07 -6.96 -20.84
CA THR A 35 -1.60 -8.26 -20.39
C THR A 35 -1.53 -8.38 -18.87
N PHE A 36 -2.39 -9.21 -18.28
CA PHE A 36 -2.40 -9.46 -16.84
C PHE A 36 -1.01 -9.83 -16.28
N ASP A 37 -0.28 -10.73 -16.95
CA ASP A 37 1.03 -11.19 -16.48
C ASP A 37 2.07 -10.06 -16.44
N ASN A 38 2.08 -9.19 -17.44
CA ASN A 38 2.99 -8.05 -17.49
C ASN A 38 2.55 -6.98 -16.49
N ALA A 39 1.26 -6.66 -16.47
CA ALA A 39 0.71 -5.62 -15.61
C ALA A 39 0.84 -5.97 -14.13
N SER A 40 0.61 -7.24 -13.74
CA SER A 40 0.80 -7.74 -12.37
C SER A 40 2.27 -7.65 -11.93
N SER A 41 3.21 -8.12 -12.75
CA SER A 41 4.64 -8.06 -12.41
C SER A 41 5.15 -6.62 -12.32
N LYS A 42 4.74 -5.75 -13.26
CA LYS A 42 5.12 -4.34 -13.26
C LYS A 42 4.48 -3.59 -12.10
N GLY A 43 3.19 -3.78 -11.86
CA GLY A 43 2.47 -3.15 -10.77
C GLY A 43 3.01 -3.56 -9.40
N PHE A 44 3.28 -4.85 -9.20
CA PHE A 44 3.92 -5.36 -7.99
C PHE A 44 5.27 -4.66 -7.75
N ARG A 45 6.12 -4.51 -8.77
CA ARG A 45 7.43 -3.86 -8.62
C ARG A 45 7.30 -2.39 -8.21
N LEU A 46 6.35 -1.65 -8.79
CA LEU A 46 6.12 -0.24 -8.43
C LEU A 46 5.66 -0.10 -6.98
N LEU A 47 4.77 -0.99 -6.52
CA LEU A 47 4.30 -1.00 -5.14
C LEU A 47 5.38 -1.49 -4.16
N ALA A 48 6.15 -2.50 -4.54
CA ALA A 48 7.28 -2.99 -3.74
C ALA A 48 8.35 -1.91 -3.57
N ASP A 49 8.67 -1.17 -4.63
CA ASP A 49 9.60 -0.04 -4.57
C ASP A 49 9.14 1.02 -3.55
N PHE A 50 7.85 1.37 -3.56
CA PHE A 50 7.25 2.22 -2.54
C PHE A 50 7.38 1.62 -1.12
N ILE A 51 6.97 0.37 -0.93
CA ILE A 51 6.98 -0.32 0.37
C ILE A 51 8.40 -0.47 0.92
N PHE A 52 9.40 -0.67 0.07
CA PHE A 52 10.80 -0.85 0.48
C PHE A 52 11.61 0.44 0.60
N GLY A 53 10.96 1.60 0.50
CA GLY A 53 11.56 2.88 0.90
C GLY A 53 11.66 3.94 -0.19
N ASN A 54 11.08 3.74 -1.38
CA ASN A 54 10.90 4.83 -2.35
C ASN A 54 9.69 5.71 -1.98
N ASN A 55 9.72 6.24 -0.77
CA ASN A 55 8.71 7.09 -0.17
C ASN A 55 9.36 8.19 0.67
N LYS A 56 8.54 9.12 1.13
CA LYS A 56 8.92 10.14 2.12
C LYS A 56 8.00 10.01 3.31
N THR A 57 8.59 9.86 4.47
CA THR A 57 7.85 9.90 5.74
C THR A 57 7.13 11.24 5.87
N ASN A 58 5.88 11.19 6.33
CA ASN A 58 5.18 12.41 6.75
C ASN A 58 5.80 13.01 8.04
N GLU A 59 6.71 12.28 8.69
CA GLU A 59 7.48 12.72 9.87
C GLU A 59 8.59 13.74 9.58
N GLY A 60 8.51 14.52 8.49
CA GLY A 60 9.23 15.80 8.38
C GLY A 60 8.83 16.84 9.45
N SER A 61 8.04 16.45 10.46
CA SER A 61 7.48 17.31 11.50
C SER A 61 7.54 16.74 12.93
N LYS A 62 8.25 15.63 13.18
CA LYS A 62 8.83 15.45 14.53
C LYS A 62 10.01 16.41 14.63
N LYS A 63 9.68 17.67 14.98
CA LYS A 63 10.65 18.63 15.49
C LYS A 63 11.42 17.94 16.61
N ILE A 64 12.64 17.50 16.33
CA ILE A 64 13.63 17.34 17.39
C ILE A 64 13.81 18.76 17.93
N ASP A 65 13.55 18.92 19.22
CA ASP A 65 13.65 20.19 19.91
C ASP A 65 14.98 20.89 19.60
N MET A 66 14.84 22.14 19.15
CA MET A 66 15.79 23.24 19.30
C MET A 66 17.27 22.97 18.97
N THR A 67 17.67 22.91 17.70
CA THR A 67 18.94 23.53 17.22
C THR A 67 18.88 23.82 15.72
N ALA A 68 19.41 24.97 15.29
CA ALA A 68 19.54 25.37 13.88
C ALA A 68 20.89 24.92 13.30
N PRO A 69 21.04 24.73 11.96
CA PRO A 69 20.03 24.65 10.92
C PRO A 69 19.58 23.19 10.68
N VAL A 70 18.27 22.96 10.57
CA VAL A 70 17.72 21.64 10.23
C VAL A 70 17.84 21.45 8.73
N VAL A 71 18.85 20.69 8.29
CA VAL A 71 18.82 20.07 6.96
C VAL A 71 17.76 18.97 7.06
N THR A 72 16.53 19.26 6.61
CA THR A 72 15.49 18.24 6.47
C THR A 72 15.93 17.27 5.38
N ARG A 73 16.62 16.21 5.77
CA ARG A 73 16.76 15.02 4.92
C ARG A 73 15.38 14.37 4.91
N ASP A 74 14.73 14.36 3.75
CA ASP A 74 13.52 13.57 3.54
C ASP A 74 13.81 12.12 3.96
N ALA A 75 13.33 11.72 5.14
CA ALA A 75 13.54 10.36 5.63
C ALA A 75 12.55 9.43 4.92
N SER A 76 13.02 8.26 4.48
CA SER A 76 12.19 7.18 3.96
C SER A 76 11.95 6.11 5.03
N GLU A 77 10.86 5.38 4.89
CA GLU A 77 10.48 4.31 5.82
C GLU A 77 10.18 3.02 5.05
N LYS A 78 10.60 1.88 5.62
CA LYS A 78 10.21 0.57 5.11
C LYS A 78 8.86 0.18 5.72
N ILE A 79 7.91 -0.14 4.85
CA ILE A 79 6.58 -0.62 5.20
C ILE A 79 6.61 -2.16 5.17
N GLU A 80 5.88 -2.81 6.07
CA GLU A 80 5.75 -4.26 6.06
C GLU A 80 4.79 -4.72 4.96
N MET A 81 5.12 -5.83 4.29
CA MET A 81 4.26 -6.40 3.26
C MET A 81 3.04 -7.10 3.88
N THR A 82 1.88 -6.93 3.24
CA THR A 82 0.64 -7.61 3.59
C THR A 82 0.21 -8.55 2.46
N ALA A 83 -0.72 -9.45 2.77
CA ALA A 83 -1.46 -10.23 1.77
C ALA A 83 -2.97 -9.98 1.86
N PRO A 84 -3.73 -10.34 0.81
CA PRO A 84 -3.26 -10.67 -0.54
C PRO A 84 -2.89 -9.42 -1.35
N VAL A 85 -2.19 -9.61 -2.47
CA VAL A 85 -2.12 -8.60 -3.54
C VAL A 85 -3.40 -8.70 -4.35
N ILE A 86 -4.07 -7.57 -4.57
CA ILE A 86 -5.35 -7.50 -5.28
C ILE A 86 -5.08 -7.02 -6.70
N SER A 87 -5.69 -7.68 -7.68
CA SER A 87 -5.63 -7.30 -9.08
C SER A 87 -7.04 -7.17 -9.64
N GLU A 88 -7.34 -6.06 -10.31
CA GLU A 88 -8.65 -5.77 -10.88
C GLU A 88 -8.49 -5.26 -12.32
N GLU A 89 -9.32 -5.78 -13.24
CA GLU A 89 -9.32 -5.34 -14.64
C GLU A 89 -10.13 -4.05 -14.80
N ASN A 90 -9.61 -3.15 -15.62
CA ASN A 90 -10.23 -1.88 -16.00
C ASN A 90 -10.15 -1.69 -17.51
N GLU A 91 -11.01 -0.83 -18.08
CA GLU A 91 -11.00 -0.49 -19.52
C GLU A 91 -9.63 -0.04 -20.04
N ARG A 92 -8.78 0.53 -19.18
CA ARG A 92 -7.45 1.04 -19.53
C ARG A 92 -6.30 0.09 -19.19
N GLY A 93 -6.53 -1.00 -18.46
CA GLY A 93 -5.47 -1.88 -17.98
C GLY A 93 -5.85 -2.56 -16.66
N TRP A 94 -4.86 -2.80 -15.80
CA TRP A 94 -5.04 -3.51 -14.54
C TRP A 94 -4.68 -2.63 -13.36
N TYR A 95 -5.57 -2.56 -12.38
CA TYR A 95 -5.25 -2.05 -11.06
C TYR A 95 -4.57 -3.15 -10.25
N ILE A 96 -3.38 -2.87 -9.77
CA ILE A 96 -2.66 -3.72 -8.82
C ILE A 96 -2.61 -2.98 -7.50
N SER A 97 -3.00 -3.65 -6.40
CA SER A 97 -3.15 -3.03 -5.09
C SER A 97 -2.56 -3.87 -3.96
N PHE A 98 -1.96 -3.20 -2.99
CA PHE A 98 -1.50 -3.77 -1.72
C PHE A 98 -2.31 -3.20 -0.57
N ASN A 99 -2.70 -4.05 0.38
CA ASN A 99 -3.28 -3.54 1.62
C ASN A 99 -2.16 -2.89 2.46
N MET A 100 -2.42 -1.73 3.03
CA MET A 100 -1.46 -1.13 3.97
C MET A 100 -1.62 -1.77 5.35
N PRO A 101 -0.52 -1.99 6.10
CA PRO A 101 -0.60 -2.47 7.47
C PRO A 101 -1.50 -1.59 8.33
N LYS A 102 -2.26 -2.19 9.24
CA LYS A 102 -3.28 -1.48 10.04
C LYS A 102 -2.76 -0.39 10.97
N GLN A 103 -1.46 -0.37 11.23
CA GLN A 103 -0.79 0.68 12.00
C GLN A 103 -0.77 2.03 11.28
N TYR A 104 -0.96 2.04 9.95
CA TYR A 104 -0.96 3.26 9.17
C TYR A 104 -2.37 3.85 9.04
N SER A 105 -2.41 5.17 9.10
CA SER A 105 -3.53 6.02 8.73
C SER A 105 -3.12 6.85 7.52
N LYS A 106 -4.07 7.56 6.91
CA LYS A 106 -3.79 8.44 5.77
C LYS A 106 -2.73 9.50 6.08
N ASP A 107 -2.70 9.97 7.32
CA ASP A 107 -1.78 11.01 7.78
C ASP A 107 -0.41 10.46 8.18
N SER A 108 -0.35 9.20 8.65
CA SER A 108 0.91 8.57 9.08
C SER A 108 1.60 7.76 8.00
N LEU A 109 0.90 7.37 6.93
CA LEU A 109 1.48 6.59 5.84
C LEU A 109 2.50 7.44 5.06
N PRO A 110 3.71 6.91 4.78
CA PRO A 110 4.67 7.57 3.92
C PRO A 110 4.07 7.93 2.56
N VAL A 111 4.42 9.11 2.06
CA VAL A 111 3.98 9.58 0.74
C VAL A 111 4.84 8.92 -0.34
N PRO A 112 4.24 8.28 -1.36
CA PRO A 112 4.99 7.71 -2.46
C PRO A 112 5.77 8.79 -3.23
N ASN A 113 7.03 8.50 -3.57
CA ASN A 113 7.79 9.36 -4.48
C ASN A 113 7.35 9.18 -5.93
N ASN A 114 6.86 7.98 -6.27
CA ASN A 114 6.34 7.70 -7.60
C ASN A 114 4.88 8.18 -7.70
N PRO A 115 4.56 9.14 -8.57
CA PRO A 115 3.20 9.65 -8.72
C PRO A 115 2.21 8.63 -9.29
N GLU A 116 2.67 7.51 -9.87
CA GLU A 116 1.80 6.41 -10.32
C GLU A 116 1.18 5.65 -9.14
N VAL A 117 1.83 5.65 -7.98
CA VAL A 117 1.33 5.01 -6.76
C VAL A 117 0.33 5.93 -6.07
N LYS A 118 -0.91 5.47 -5.95
CA LYS A 118 -2.01 6.19 -5.31
C LYS A 118 -2.41 5.49 -4.02
N ILE A 119 -2.62 6.27 -2.97
CA ILE A 119 -3.17 5.79 -1.69
C ILE A 119 -4.67 6.03 -1.72
N ILE A 120 -5.46 4.97 -1.48
CA ILE A 120 -6.92 4.99 -1.59
C ILE A 120 -7.52 4.42 -0.31
N ASP A 121 -8.54 5.11 0.20
CA ASP A 121 -9.43 4.62 1.25
C ASP A 121 -10.50 3.72 0.62
N VAL A 122 -10.54 2.46 1.03
CA VAL A 122 -11.59 1.50 0.66
C VAL A 122 -12.54 1.39 1.84
N PRO A 123 -13.82 1.81 1.70
CA PRO A 123 -14.81 1.74 2.77
C PRO A 123 -15.28 0.32 3.06
#